data_AF-A0A9W4T5Z5-F1
#
_entry.id   AF-A0A9W4T5Z5-F1
#
_cell.length_a   1.000
_cell.length_b   1.000
_cell.length_c   1.000
_cell.angle_alpha   90.00
_cell.angle_beta   90.00
_cell.angle_gamma   90.00
#
_symmetry.space_group_name_H-M   'P 1'
#
loop_
_entity.id
_entity.type
_entity.pdbx_description
1 polymer ?
#
loop_
_entity_poly.entity_id
_entity_poly.type
_entity_poly.pdbx_seq_one_letter_code
_entity_poly.pdbx_strand_id
1 'polypeptide(L)'
;SKISSNFKIPPSTVYNTINCYKKTGSSHPNKHSERPNVLSNRGKRSLQRIVYKDRFSSLGEITNKLNNDFSTNYHSNTIRKYLYKMKLINCISRKKPLLTKKHRID
;
A
#
# COMPACT_ATOMS: atom_id res chain seq x y z
N SER A 1 -14.08 16.70 -38.81
CA SER A 1 -12.76 16.21 -39.30
C SER A 1 -12.87 14.80 -39.85
N LYS A 2 -12.13 14.50 -40.94
CA LYS A 2 -12.08 13.17 -41.59
C LYS A 2 -11.77 12.02 -40.60
N ILE A 3 -10.97 12.28 -39.57
CA ILE A 3 -10.65 11.32 -38.51
C ILE A 3 -11.92 10.94 -37.71
N SER A 4 -12.73 11.90 -37.31
CA SER A 4 -13.95 11.64 -36.51
C SER A 4 -14.98 10.80 -37.28
N SER A 5 -15.19 11.10 -38.57
CA SER A 5 -16.10 10.34 -39.44
C SER A 5 -15.60 8.93 -39.70
N ASN A 6 -14.30 8.75 -39.97
CA ASN A 6 -13.71 7.46 -40.31
C ASN A 6 -13.68 6.51 -39.10
N PHE A 7 -13.44 7.03 -37.90
CA PHE A 7 -13.32 6.22 -36.67
C PHE A 7 -14.58 6.22 -35.81
N LYS A 8 -15.65 6.94 -36.20
CA LYS A 8 -16.90 7.10 -35.43
C LYS A 8 -16.67 7.60 -33.99
N ILE A 9 -15.70 8.51 -33.82
CA ILE A 9 -15.33 9.11 -32.54
C ILE A 9 -15.82 10.56 -32.51
N PRO A 10 -16.33 11.09 -31.37
CA PRO A 10 -16.74 12.49 -31.27
C PRO A 10 -15.61 13.46 -31.66
N PRO A 11 -15.90 14.56 -32.37
CA PRO A 11 -14.88 15.56 -32.73
C PRO A 11 -14.14 16.14 -31.53
N SER A 12 -14.83 16.27 -30.39
CA SER A 12 -14.26 16.74 -29.11
C SER A 12 -13.18 15.80 -28.58
N THR A 13 -13.41 14.48 -28.66
CA THR A 13 -12.42 13.48 -28.25
C THR A 13 -11.19 13.54 -29.15
N VAL A 14 -11.37 13.64 -30.48
CA VAL A 14 -10.24 13.80 -31.42
C VAL A 14 -9.43 15.05 -31.08
N TYR A 15 -10.10 16.18 -30.83
CA TYR A 15 -9.46 17.43 -30.43
C TYR A 15 -8.68 17.28 -29.11
N ASN A 16 -9.29 16.69 -28.09
CA ASN A 16 -8.66 16.46 -26.79
C ASN A 16 -7.44 15.55 -26.89
N THR A 17 -7.52 14.46 -27.65
CA THR A 17 -6.40 13.55 -27.88
C THR A 17 -5.24 14.24 -28.60
N ILE A 18 -5.51 15.02 -29.66
CA ILE A 18 -4.48 15.81 -30.37
C ILE A 18 -3.83 16.81 -29.41
N ASN A 19 -4.63 17.51 -28.59
CA ASN A 19 -4.10 18.47 -27.62
C ASN A 19 -3.28 17.81 -26.52
N CYS A 20 -3.71 16.65 -25.99
CA CYS A 20 -2.92 15.86 -25.06
C CYS A 20 -1.58 15.47 -25.68
N TYR A 21 -1.58 14.93 -26.90
CA TYR A 21 -0.36 14.54 -27.59
C TYR A 21 0.60 15.73 -27.81
N LYS A 22 0.09 16.88 -28.25
CA LYS A 22 0.90 18.10 -28.42
C LYS A 22 1.52 18.59 -27.10
N LYS A 23 0.82 18.44 -25.97
CA LYS A 23 1.28 18.91 -24.65
C LYS A 23 2.24 17.95 -23.97
N THR A 24 1.96 16.65 -24.04
CA THR A 24 2.64 15.63 -23.22
C THR A 24 3.50 14.66 -24.04
N GLY A 25 3.42 14.72 -25.37
CA GLY A 25 4.09 13.76 -26.27
C GLY A 25 3.47 12.36 -26.24
N SER A 26 2.35 12.18 -25.54
CA SER A 26 1.68 10.89 -25.34
C SER A 26 0.20 10.98 -25.70
N SER A 27 -0.31 9.94 -26.36
CA SER A 27 -1.74 9.77 -26.63
C SER A 27 -2.49 9.22 -25.40
N HIS A 28 -1.75 8.65 -24.43
CA HIS A 28 -2.33 8.15 -23.21
C HIS A 28 -2.64 9.28 -22.22
N PRO A 29 -3.79 9.25 -21.54
CA PRO A 29 -4.08 10.20 -20.49
C PRO A 29 -3.07 10.06 -19.35
N ASN A 30 -2.74 11.19 -18.72
CA ASN A 30 -1.91 11.18 -17.52
C ASN A 30 -2.59 10.39 -16.41
N LYS A 31 -1.76 9.69 -15.62
CA LYS A 31 -2.26 9.01 -14.41
C LYS A 31 -2.88 10.05 -13.48
N HIS A 32 -4.10 9.79 -13.03
CA HIS A 32 -4.77 10.64 -12.05
C HIS A 32 -3.97 10.69 -10.75
N SER A 33 -3.98 11.85 -10.08
CA SER A 33 -3.40 12.01 -8.75
C SER A 33 -4.06 11.02 -7.79
N GLU A 34 -3.24 10.22 -7.12
CA GLU A 34 -3.73 9.27 -6.13
C GLU A 34 -4.11 9.97 -4.82
N ARG A 35 -5.00 9.35 -4.05
CA ARG A 35 -5.35 9.83 -2.72
C ARG A 35 -4.09 9.79 -1.83
N PRO A 36 -3.76 10.88 -1.11
CA PRO A 36 -2.64 10.86 -0.18
C PRO A 36 -2.82 9.78 0.88
N ASN A 37 -1.71 9.14 1.25
CA ASN A 37 -1.68 8.14 2.29
C ASN A 37 -2.04 8.75 3.65
N VAL A 38 -2.77 7.99 4.47
CA VAL A 38 -3.14 8.38 5.83
C VAL A 38 -1.89 8.56 6.72
N LEU A 39 -0.91 7.66 6.58
CA LEU A 39 0.35 7.74 7.31
C LEU A 39 1.43 8.46 6.48
N SER A 40 1.94 9.57 7.03
CA SER A 40 3.03 10.33 6.42
C SER A 40 4.35 9.54 6.39
N ASN A 41 5.32 9.97 5.57
CA ASN A 41 6.64 9.32 5.51
C ASN A 41 7.40 9.41 6.84
N ARG A 42 7.15 10.45 7.65
CA ARG A 42 7.69 10.56 9.01
C ARG A 42 7.02 9.54 9.94
N GLY A 43 5.69 9.40 9.86
CA GLY A 43 4.94 8.41 10.61
C GLY A 43 5.38 6.97 10.32
N LYS A 44 5.60 6.63 9.03
CA LYS A 44 6.14 5.32 8.62
C LYS A 44 7.51 5.03 9.27
N ARG A 45 8.42 6.01 9.24
CA ARG A 45 9.74 5.87 9.88
C ARG A 45 9.65 5.68 11.40
N SER A 46 8.75 6.41 12.07
CA SER A 46 8.54 6.23 13.51
C SER A 46 7.95 4.85 13.81
N LEU A 47 6.94 4.42 13.05
CA LEU A 47 6.35 3.10 13.18
C LEU A 47 7.41 1.99 13.06
N GLN A 48 8.32 2.10 12.09
CA GLN A 48 9.43 1.17 11.93
C GLN A 48 10.37 1.17 13.14
N ARG A 49 10.70 2.34 13.70
CA ARG A 49 11.54 2.46 14.90
C ARG A 49 10.86 1.87 16.14
N ILE A 50 9.57 2.11 16.33
CA ILE A 50 8.79 1.54 17.44
C ILE A 50 8.86 0.01 17.39
N VAL A 51 8.61 -0.57 16.21
CA VAL A 51 8.64 -2.04 16.01
C VAL A 51 10.04 -2.61 16.18
N TYR A 52 11.09 -1.93 15.73
CA TYR A 52 12.46 -2.43 15.93
C TYR A 52 12.97 -2.28 17.36
N LYS A 53 12.50 -1.27 18.10
CA LYS A 53 12.84 -1.08 19.51
C LYS A 53 12.27 -2.21 20.37
N ASP A 54 11.04 -2.62 20.09
CA ASP A 54 10.42 -3.78 20.73
C ASP A 54 9.58 -4.55 19.72
N ARG A 55 10.15 -5.67 19.25
CA ARG A 55 9.54 -6.50 18.21
C ARG A 55 8.33 -7.25 18.74
N PHE A 56 8.20 -7.51 20.03
CA PHE A 56 7.11 -8.33 20.58
C PHE A 56 5.92 -7.51 21.08
N SER A 57 6.00 -6.17 21.03
CA SER A 57 4.88 -5.28 21.35
C SER A 57 3.60 -5.68 20.59
N SER A 58 2.46 -5.62 21.28
CA SER A 58 1.17 -5.90 20.67
C SER A 58 0.77 -4.81 19.66
N LEU A 59 -0.14 -5.13 18.74
CA LEU A 59 -0.63 -4.15 17.77
C LEU A 59 -1.26 -2.92 18.45
N GLY A 60 -1.95 -3.12 19.58
CA GLY A 60 -2.54 -2.05 20.38
C GLY A 60 -1.46 -1.12 20.97
N GLU A 61 -0.42 -1.70 21.56
CA GLU A 61 0.71 -0.94 22.11
C GLU A 61 1.46 -0.15 21.04
N ILE A 62 1.73 -0.77 19.88
CA ILE A 62 2.36 -0.10 18.75
C ILE A 62 1.51 1.09 18.28
N THR A 63 0.19 0.88 18.20
CA THR A 63 -0.75 1.93 17.79
C THR A 63 -0.77 3.08 18.80
N ASN A 64 -0.84 2.77 20.10
CA ASN A 64 -0.87 3.76 21.16
C ASN A 64 0.43 4.57 21.22
N LYS A 65 1.59 3.91 21.12
CA LYS A 65 2.90 4.59 21.05
C LYS A 65 2.96 5.57 19.88
N LEU A 66 2.53 5.14 18.69
CA LEU A 66 2.53 5.99 17.51
C LEU A 66 1.53 7.16 17.64
N ASN A 67 0.35 6.89 18.18
CA ASN A 67 -0.67 7.91 18.42
C ASN A 67 -0.16 8.99 19.39
N ASN A 68 0.55 8.58 20.45
CA ASN A 68 1.17 9.48 21.43
C ASN A 68 2.30 10.31 20.81
N ASP A 69 3.16 9.72 19.98
CA ASP A 69 4.27 10.43 19.33
C ASP A 69 3.82 11.56 18.39
N PHE A 70 2.64 11.41 17.78
CA PHE A 70 2.13 12.34 16.77
C PHE A 70 0.85 13.06 17.19
N SER A 71 0.36 12.87 18.42
CA SER A 71 -0.95 13.36 18.89
C SER A 71 -2.07 13.06 17.89
N THR A 72 -2.13 11.81 17.43
CA THR A 72 -3.08 11.31 16.41
C THR A 72 -3.94 10.19 16.96
N ASN A 73 -5.02 9.83 16.24
CA ASN A 73 -5.88 8.71 16.60
C ASN A 73 -6.03 7.73 15.43
N TYR A 74 -4.94 7.05 15.08
CA TYR A 74 -4.99 5.99 14.08
C TYR A 74 -5.66 4.75 14.65
N HIS A 75 -6.55 4.15 13.84
CA HIS A 75 -7.13 2.86 14.16
C HIS A 75 -6.12 1.72 13.96
N SER A 76 -6.13 0.71 14.83
CA SER A 76 -5.18 -0.40 14.80
C SER A 76 -5.16 -1.18 13.47
N ASN A 77 -6.31 -1.31 12.79
CA ASN A 77 -6.34 -1.92 11.45
C ASN A 77 -5.56 -1.13 10.41
N THR A 78 -5.52 0.20 10.51
CA THR A 78 -4.73 1.05 9.62
C THR A 78 -3.24 0.76 9.83
N ILE A 79 -2.81 0.74 11.09
CA ILE A 79 -1.42 0.42 11.46
C ILE A 79 -1.05 -1.00 10.99
N ARG A 80 -1.94 -1.98 11.21
CA ARG A 80 -1.74 -3.35 10.73
C ARG A 80 -1.48 -3.40 9.22
N LYS A 81 -2.30 -2.72 8.41
CA LYS A 81 -2.13 -2.65 6.94
C LYS A 81 -0.77 -2.05 6.56
N TYR A 82 -0.31 -1.03 7.28
CA TYR A 82 1.01 -0.44 7.05
C TYR A 82 2.14 -1.41 7.42
N LEU A 83 2.05 -2.10 8.57
CA LEU A 83 3.04 -3.11 8.97
C LEU A 83 3.16 -4.22 7.92
N TYR A 84 2.05 -4.72 7.39
CA TYR A 84 2.04 -5.69 6.29
C TYR A 84 2.73 -5.14 5.03
N LYS A 85 2.37 -3.93 4.58
CA LYS A 85 3.02 -3.29 3.42
C LYS A 85 4.53 -3.10 3.62
N MET A 86 4.96 -2.85 4.85
CA MET A 86 6.36 -2.65 5.22
C MET A 86 7.10 -3.97 5.52
N LYS A 87 6.42 -5.13 5.42
CA LYS A 87 6.97 -6.45 5.76
C LYS A 87 7.51 -6.55 7.19
N LEU A 88 6.91 -5.78 8.12
CA LEU A 88 7.23 -5.79 9.55
C LEU A 88 6.24 -6.70 10.28
N ILE A 89 6.32 -7.99 10.00
CA ILE A 89 5.43 -9.01 10.55
C ILE A 89 6.18 -9.81 11.62
N ASN A 90 5.53 -10.05 12.74
CA ASN A 90 6.04 -10.97 13.75
C ASN A 90 5.67 -12.40 13.38
N CYS A 91 6.66 -13.19 12.98
CA CYS A 91 6.52 -14.61 12.73
C CYS A 91 7.14 -15.38 13.90
N ILE A 92 6.36 -16.27 14.53
CA ILE A 92 6.88 -17.22 15.51
C ILE A 92 7.23 -18.50 14.78
N SER A 93 8.49 -18.93 14.84
CA SER A 93 8.90 -20.23 14.33
C SER A 93 8.21 -21.33 15.14
N ARG A 94 7.43 -22.18 14.47
CA ARG A 94 6.84 -23.36 15.11
C ARG A 94 7.77 -24.56 14.89
N LYS A 95 8.13 -25.25 15.98
CA LYS A 95 8.87 -26.51 15.87
C LYS A 95 8.00 -27.51 15.11
N LYS A 96 8.59 -28.19 14.12
CA LYS A 96 7.93 -29.34 13.51
C LYS A 96 7.76 -30.43 14.58
N PRO A 97 6.60 -31.11 14.66
CA PRO A 97 6.43 -32.22 15.58
C PRO A 97 7.43 -33.34 15.24
N LEU A 98 7.91 -34.05 16.27
CA LEU A 98 8.80 -35.18 16.08
C LEU A 98 8.03 -36.34 15.44
N LEU A 99 8.40 -36.72 14.22
CA LEU A 99 7.83 -37.87 13.54
C LEU A 99 8.41 -39.16 14.13
N THR A 100 7.62 -39.84 14.94
CA THR A 100 7.91 -41.20 15.42
C THR A 100 7.37 -42.27 14.47
N LYS A 101 7.79 -43.53 14.63
CA LYS A 101 7.32 -44.68 13.82
C LYS A 101 5.79 -44.80 13.76
N LYS A 102 5.06 -44.35 14.79
CA LYS A 102 3.59 -44.35 14.84
C LYS A 102 2.91 -43.43 13.82
N HIS A 103 3.66 -42.51 13.20
CA HIS A 103 3.17 -41.61 12.16
C HIS A 103 3.47 -42.12 10.75
N ARG A 104 4.04 -43.33 10.61
CA ARG A 104 4.10 -44.00 9.31
C ARG A 104 2.69 -44.49 8.99
N ILE A 105 2.19 -44.07 7.83
CA ILE A 105 1.03 -44.68 7.21
C ILE A 105 1.61 -45.86 6.44
N ASP A 106 1.35 -47.08 6.90
CA ASP A 106 1.65 -48.31 6.17
C ASP A 106 0.57 -48.57 5.11
#